data_AF-A0ABD2KXE2-F1
#
_entry.id   AF-A0ABD2KXE2-F1
#
_cell.length_a   1.000
_cell.length_b   1.000
_cell.length_c   1.000
_cell.angle_alpha   90.00
_cell.angle_beta   90.00
_cell.angle_gamma   90.00
#
_symmetry.space_group_name_H-M   'P 1'
#
loop_
_entity.id
_entity.type
_entity.pdbx_description
1 polymer ?
#
loop_
_entity_poly.entity_id
_entity_poly.type
_entity_poly.pdbx_seq_one_letter_code
_entity_poly.pdbx_strand_id
1 'polypeptide(L)'
;MSSSPSTAVFIFAYSLYSVELITYVAVLAIVCLNLAVIVPTKLLHLNLKSILITQSIAIMLYVLPRVVMLFQKFTSDDPFAPANVVLQVNE
;
A
#
# COMPACT_ATOMS: atom_id res chain seq x y z
N MET A 1 32.13 5.34 14.53
CA MET A 1 31.16 4.89 15.55
C MET A 1 29.78 5.32 15.10
N SER A 2 29.02 4.43 14.45
CA SER A 2 27.61 4.68 14.14
C SER A 2 26.81 4.50 15.42
N SER A 3 26.33 5.59 16.00
CA SER A 3 25.38 5.53 17.12
C SER A 3 24.11 4.83 16.63
N SER A 4 23.77 3.67 17.19
CA SER A 4 22.47 3.05 16.96
C SER A 4 21.37 4.06 17.21
N PRO A 5 20.30 4.09 16.39
CA PRO A 5 19.16 4.97 16.64
C PRO A 5 18.62 4.73 18.05
N SER A 6 18.23 5.80 18.74
CA SER A 6 17.63 5.65 20.07
C SER A 6 16.31 4.90 19.97
N THR A 7 15.93 4.18 21.02
CA THR A 7 14.66 3.42 21.08
C THR A 7 13.44 4.28 20.74
N ALA A 8 13.47 5.57 21.07
CA ALA A 8 12.42 6.51 20.72
C ALA A 8 12.27 6.71 19.20
N VAL A 9 13.37 6.75 18.46
CA VAL A 9 13.37 6.89 16.99
C VAL A 9 12.76 5.63 16.35
N PHE A 10 13.08 4.44 16.88
CA PHE A 10 12.48 3.19 16.43
C PHE A 10 10.97 3.16 16.66
N ILE A 11 10.49 3.49 17.86
CA ILE A 11 9.06 3.49 18.19
C ILE A 11 8.31 4.49 17.29
N PHE A 12 8.89 5.67 17.06
CA PHE A 12 8.29 6.69 16.22
C PHE A 12 8.19 6.23 14.75
N ALA A 13 9.26 5.65 14.20
CA ALA A 13 9.25 5.12 12.83
C ALA A 13 8.20 4.01 12.66
N TYR A 14 8.15 3.04 13.58
CA TYR A 14 7.14 1.98 13.56
C TYR A 14 5.70 2.51 13.66
N SER A 15 5.49 3.56 14.45
CA SER A 15 4.16 4.20 14.58
C SER A 15 3.73 4.83 13.25
N LEU A 16 4.62 5.56 12.58
CA LEU A 16 4.35 6.15 11.27
C LEU A 16 4.07 5.06 10.21
N TYR A 17 4.90 4.01 10.16
CA TYR A 17 4.69 2.89 9.25
C TYR A 17 3.38 2.15 9.50
N SER A 18 2.98 2.01 10.77
CA SER A 18 1.69 1.39 11.14
C SER A 18 0.52 2.22 10.61
N VAL A 19 0.56 3.54 10.77
CA VAL A 19 -0.48 4.45 10.26
C VAL A 19 -0.53 4.40 8.74
N GLU A 20 0.63 4.39 8.07
CA GLU A 20 0.73 4.30 6.62
C GLU A 20 0.15 2.97 6.09
N LEU A 21 0.49 1.85 6.72
CA LEU A 21 -0.01 0.52 6.38
C LEU A 21 -1.53 0.45 6.52
N ILE A 22 -2.08 0.90 7.66
CA ILE A 22 -3.53 0.94 7.90
C ILE A 22 -4.22 1.78 6.83
N THR A 23 -3.66 2.94 6.50
CA THR A 23 -4.20 3.82 5.46
C THR A 23 -4.26 3.12 4.11
N TYR A 24 -3.18 2.46 3.68
CA TYR A 24 -3.16 1.77 2.40
C TYR A 24 -4.09 0.56 2.36
N VAL A 25 -4.19 -0.21 3.45
CA VAL A 25 -5.15 -1.32 3.56
C VAL A 25 -6.59 -0.81 3.47
N ALA A 26 -6.91 0.31 4.13
CA ALA A 26 -8.23 0.92 4.05
C ALA A 26 -8.55 1.40 2.63
N VAL A 27 -7.60 2.06 1.96
CA VAL A 27 -7.76 2.48 0.56
C VAL A 27 -7.98 1.27 -0.35
N LEU A 28 -7.23 0.19 -0.16
CA LEU A 28 -7.39 -1.04 -0.95
C LEU A 28 -8.79 -1.64 -0.76
N ALA A 29 -9.28 -1.69 0.48
CA ALA A 29 -10.64 -2.16 0.78
C ALA A 29 -11.71 -1.31 0.09
N ILE A 30 -11.57 0.02 0.10
CA ILE A 30 -12.49 0.95 -0.58
C ILE A 30 -12.47 0.73 -2.09
N VAL A 31 -11.29 0.54 -2.69
CA VAL A 31 -11.15 0.26 -4.13
C VAL A 31 -11.80 -1.07 -4.51
N CYS A 32 -11.60 -2.12 -3.70
CA CYS A 32 -12.26 -3.41 -3.89
C CYS A 32 -13.78 -3.29 -3.79
N LEU A 33 -14.29 -2.53 -2.82
CA LEU A 33 -15.72 -2.26 -2.68
C LEU A 33 -16.27 -1.50 -3.89
N ASN A 34 -15.55 -0.46 -4.36
CA ASN A 34 -15.92 0.28 -5.55
C ASN A 34 -16.02 -0.63 -6.78
N LEU A 35 -15.04 -1.50 -7.00
CA LEU A 35 -15.10 -2.47 -8.10
C LEU A 35 -16.26 -3.46 -7.94
N ALA A 36 -16.48 -3.98 -6.73
CA ALA A 36 -17.57 -4.90 -6.43
C ALA A 36 -18.96 -4.28 -6.70
N VAL A 37 -19.11 -2.96 -6.54
CA VAL A 37 -20.35 -2.23 -6.85
C VAL A 37 -20.43 -1.89 -8.35
N ILE A 38 -19.36 -1.37 -8.96
CA ILE A 38 -19.38 -0.90 -10.36
C ILE A 38 -19.54 -2.06 -11.34
N VAL A 39 -18.87 -3.18 -11.12
CA VAL A 39 -18.87 -4.34 -12.04
C VAL A 39 -20.29 -4.91 -12.28
N PRO A 40 -21.12 -5.20 -11.28
CA PRO A 40 -22.49 -5.70 -11.49
C PRO A 40 -23.49 -4.60 -11.85
N THR A 41 -23.18 -3.32 -11.61
CA THR A 41 -24.12 -2.21 -11.85
C THR A 41 -24.43 -2.07 -13.34
N LYS A 42 -25.73 -2.04 -13.65
CA LYS A 42 -26.29 -1.79 -15.00
C LYS A 42 -26.77 -0.35 -15.21
N LEU A 43 -26.75 0.47 -14.16
CA LEU A 43 -27.23 1.86 -14.18
C LEU A 43 -26.24 2.83 -14.85
N LEU A 44 -24.96 2.46 -14.94
CA LEU A 44 -23.93 3.33 -15.51
C LEU A 44 -23.80 3.17 -17.03
N HIS A 45 -23.64 4.29 -17.71
CA HIS A 45 -23.22 4.32 -19.11
C HIS A 45 -21.89 3.59 -19.29
N LEU A 46 -21.74 2.82 -20.38
CA LEU A 46 -20.60 1.94 -20.61
C LEU A 46 -19.26 2.68 -20.55
N ASN A 47 -19.18 3.87 -21.15
CA ASN A 47 -17.97 4.70 -21.12
C ASN A 47 -17.59 5.15 -19.70
N LEU A 48 -18.59 5.56 -18.90
CA LEU A 48 -18.34 6.00 -17.52
C LEU A 48 -17.91 4.81 -16.65
N LYS A 49 -18.54 3.65 -16.83
CA LYS A 49 -18.19 2.41 -16.15
C LYS A 49 -16.74 2.00 -16.44
N SER A 50 -16.34 2.06 -17.72
CA SER A 50 -14.96 1.76 -18.13
C SER A 50 -13.93 2.69 -17.47
N ILE A 51 -14.22 4.00 -17.43
CA ILE A 51 -13.33 4.99 -16.78
C ILE A 51 -13.18 4.69 -15.28
N LEU A 52 -14.28 4.45 -14.57
CA LEU A 52 -14.24 4.18 -13.12
C LEU A 52 -13.54 2.87 -12.78
N ILE A 53 -13.70 1.82 -13.60
CA ILE A 53 -12.97 0.57 -13.45
C ILE A 53 -11.47 0.82 -13.67
N THR A 54 -11.11 1.54 -14.72
CA THR A 54 -9.69 1.85 -15.03
C THR A 54 -9.04 2.66 -13.91
N GLN A 55 -9.73 3.67 -13.36
CA GLN A 55 -9.26 4.43 -12.21
C GLN A 55 -9.08 3.54 -10.98
N SER A 56 -10.03 2.65 -10.71
CA SER A 56 -9.95 1.72 -9.57
C SER A 56 -8.75 0.77 -9.71
N ILE A 57 -8.51 0.24 -10.91
CA ILE A 57 -7.34 -0.59 -11.20
C ILE A 57 -6.04 0.20 -11.03
N ALA A 58 -5.98 1.44 -11.52
CA ALA A 58 -4.80 2.29 -11.38
C ALA A 58 -4.46 2.56 -9.90
N ILE A 59 -5.47 2.85 -9.07
CA ILE A 59 -5.27 3.01 -7.62
C ILE A 59 -4.80 1.69 -7.00
N MET A 60 -5.39 0.56 -7.39
CA MET A 60 -4.97 -0.76 -6.89
C MET A 60 -3.51 -1.06 -7.22
N LEU A 61 -3.07 -0.81 -8.46
CA LEU A 61 -1.68 -0.98 -8.89
C LEU A 61 -0.71 -0.05 -8.16
N TYR A 62 -1.16 1.13 -7.73
CA TYR A 62 -0.34 2.04 -6.93
C TYR A 62 -0.24 1.62 -5.46
N VAL A 63 -1.34 1.15 -4.88
CA VAL A 63 -1.44 0.84 -3.44
C VAL A 63 -0.86 -0.54 -3.11
N LEU A 64 -1.09 -1.55 -3.95
CA LEU A 64 -0.69 -2.92 -3.67
C LEU A 64 0.83 -3.08 -3.45
N PRO A 65 1.73 -2.52 -4.29
CA PRO A 65 3.17 -2.62 -4.07
C PRO A 65 3.60 -1.94 -2.77
N ARG A 66 2.95 -0.84 -2.38
CA ARG A 66 3.26 -0.10 -1.15
C ARG A 66 2.85 -0.88 0.09
N VAL A 67 1.70 -1.55 0.07
CA VAL A 67 1.29 -2.47 1.14
C VAL A 67 2.30 -3.60 1.30
N VAL A 68 2.68 -4.25 0.20
CA VAL A 68 3.67 -5.35 0.22
C VAL A 68 5.01 -4.88 0.79
N MET A 69 5.49 -3.73 0.32
CA MET A 69 6.75 -3.13 0.78
C MET A 69 6.73 -2.80 2.27
N LEU A 70 5.63 -2.21 2.77
CA LEU A 70 5.49 -1.91 4.20
C LEU A 70 5.37 -3.20 5.03
N PHE A 71 4.64 -4.20 4.54
CA PHE A 71 4.53 -5.49 5.22
C PHE A 71 5.89 -6.18 5.34
N GLN A 72 6.69 -6.17 4.27
CA GLN A 72 8.05 -6.70 4.29
C GLN A 72 8.95 -5.96 5.28
N LYS A 73 8.83 -4.62 5.38
CA LYS A 73 9.52 -3.81 6.39
C LYS A 73 9.12 -4.16 7.82
N PHE A 74 7.87 -4.55 8.06
CA PHE A 74 7.41 -5.00 9.38
C PHE A 74 8.03 -6.34 9.77
N THR A 75 8.25 -7.22 8.79
CA THR A 75 8.81 -8.56 9.01
C THR A 75 10.33 -8.61 8.94
N SER A 76 10.99 -7.55 8.46
CA SER A 76 12.45 -7.47 8.34
C SER A 76 13.10 -7.02 9.64
N ASP A 77 14.29 -7.56 9.94
CA ASP A 77 15.09 -7.18 11.12
C ASP A 77 15.64 -5.74 11.06
N ASP A 78 15.64 -5.11 9.86
CA ASP A 78 16.06 -3.71 9.67
C ASP A 78 14.91 -2.83 9.14
N PRO A 79 14.20 -2.09 10.03
CA PRO A 79 13.08 -1.24 9.65
C PRO A 79 13.49 -0.02 8.81
N PHE A 80 14.79 0.33 8.80
CA PHE A 80 15.33 1.45 8.03
C PHE A 80 15.89 1.03 6.68
N ALA A 81 15.84 -0.26 6.35
CA ALA A 81 16.25 -0.76 5.04
C ALA A 81 15.51 0.03 3.93
N PRO A 82 16.24 0.55 2.92
CA PRO A 82 15.61 1.28 1.85
C PRO A 82 14.72 0.32 1.05
N ALA A 83 13.50 0.78 0.79
CA ALA A 83 12.45 0.02 0.11
C ALA A 83 12.86 -0.53 -1.27
N ASN A 84 13.83 0.11 -1.94
CA ASN A 84 14.34 -0.32 -3.24
C ASN A 84 15.15 -1.62 -3.16
N VAL A 85 15.78 -1.93 -2.02
CA VAL A 85 16.56 -3.15 -1.83
C VAL A 85 15.63 -4.36 -1.78
N VAL A 86 14.43 -4.18 -1.25
CA VAL A 86 13.43 -5.26 -1.11
C VAL A 86 12.85 -5.69 -2.46
N LEU A 87 12.78 -4.78 -3.45
CA LEU A 87 12.36 -5.09 -4.82
C LEU A 87 13.49 -5.67 -5.69
N GLN A 88 14.76 -5.56 -5.27
CA GLN A 88 15.94 -6.03 -6.00
C GLN A 88 16.40 -7.44 -5.60
N VAL A 89 15.91 -8.02 -4.51
CA VAL A 89 16.29 -9.39 -4.07
C VAL A 89 15.57 -10.49 -4.89
N ASN A 90 14.60 -10.11 -5.74
CA ASN A 90 13.84 -11.03 -6.59
C ASN A 90 14.19 -10.94 -8.09
N GLU A 91 15.34 -10.39 -8.47
CA GLU A 91 15.93 -10.56 -9.81
C GLU A 91 16.97 -11.69 -9.84
#